data_AF-A0A7T8GSJ0-F1
#
_entry.id   AF-A0A7T8GSJ0-F1
#
_cell.length_a   1.000
_cell.length_b   1.000
_cell.length_c   1.000
_cell.angle_alpha   90.00
_cell.angle_beta   90.00
_cell.angle_gamma   90.00
#
_symmetry.space_group_name_H-M   'P 1'
#
loop_
_entity.id
_entity.type
_entity.pdbx_description
1 polymer ?
#
loop_
_entity_poly.entity_id
_entity_poly.type
_entity_poly.pdbx_seq_one_letter_code
_entity_poly.pdbx_strand_id
1 'polypeptide(L)' 'MVLGVISSEGHVMPPHFFEPKQKVNQEVYLEVLRLCPAHKAKTVQAWLKENVPHFWDPQTWPSNSPDLNPCDYYL' A
#
# COMPACT_ATOMS: atom_id res chain seq x y z
N MET A 1 12.98 -5.81 -7.61
CA MET A 1 11.75 -5.83 -6.80
C MET A 1 10.76 -4.87 -7.43
N VAL A 2 9.44 -5.06 -7.28
CA VAL A 2 8.42 -4.18 -7.87
C VAL A 2 7.44 -3.72 -6.81
N LEU A 3 6.95 -2.48 -6.90
CA LEU A 3 5.83 -1.97 -6.13
C LEU A 3 4.63 -1.76 -7.07
N GLY A 4 3.54 -2.47 -6.78
CA GLY A 4 2.24 -2.28 -7.42
C GLY A 4 1.23 -1.71 -6.44
N VAL A 5 0.35 -0.82 -6.92
CA VAL A 5 -0.76 -0.26 -6.13
C VAL A 5 -2.02 -0.37 -6.97
N ILE A 6 -3.05 -0.99 -6.39
CA ILE A 6 -4.34 -1.26 -7.03
C ILE A 6 -5.44 -0.82 -6.06
N SER A 7 -6.46 -0.14 -6.56
CA SER A 7 -7.67 0.22 -5.80
C SER A 7 -8.82 -0.76 -6.06
N SER A 8 -9.82 -0.81 -5.17
CA SER A 8 -11.07 -1.55 -5.37
C SER A 8 -11.83 -1.14 -6.65
N GLU A 9 -11.71 0.12 -7.05
CA GLU A 9 -12.30 0.68 -8.28
C GLU A 9 -11.54 0.25 -9.56
N GLY A 10 -10.53 -0.60 -9.44
CA GLY A 10 -9.72 -1.07 -10.58
C GLY A 10 -8.66 -0.07 -11.07
N HIS A 11 -8.49 1.09 -10.42
CA HIS A 11 -7.36 1.97 -10.72
C HIS A 11 -6.05 1.28 -10.36
N VAL A 12 -5.14 1.25 -11.32
CA VAL A 12 -3.79 0.68 -11.16
C VAL A 12 -2.78 1.79 -11.35
N MET A 13 -1.88 1.94 -10.39
CA MET A 13 -0.74 2.82 -10.55
C MET A 13 0.30 2.15 -11.46
N PRO A 14 0.98 2.90 -12.35
CA PRO A 14 2.14 2.35 -13.07
C PRO A 14 3.13 1.68 -12.10
N PRO A 15 3.54 0.44 -12.36
CA PRO A 15 4.42 -0.29 -11.46
C PRO A 15 5.78 0.42 -11.34
N HIS A 16 6.25 0.57 -10.10
CA HIS A 16 7.58 1.11 -9.85
C HIS A 16 8.60 -0.04 -9.72
N PHE A 17 9.61 -0.04 -10.58
CA PHE A 17 10.67 -1.03 -10.59
C PHE A 17 11.89 -0.50 -9.83
N PHE A 18 12.30 -1.23 -8.79
CA PHE A 18 13.53 -0.94 -8.05
C PHE A 18 14.74 -1.53 -8.78
N GLU A 19 15.86 -0.83 -8.70
CA GLU A 19 17.12 -1.26 -9.31
C GLU A 19 17.56 -2.64 -8.77
N PRO A 20 18.23 -3.47 -9.58
CA PRO A 20 18.70 -4.79 -9.14
C PRO A 20 19.56 -4.68 -7.88
N LYS A 21 19.24 -5.51 -6.87
CA LYS A 21 19.92 -5.56 -5.56
C LYS A 21 19.80 -4.29 -4.71
N GLN A 22 19.00 -3.31 -5.11
CA GLN A 22 18.67 -2.17 -4.26
C GLN A 22 17.96 -2.65 -3.00
N LYS A 23 18.50 -2.30 -1.82
CA LYS A 23 17.81 -2.52 -0.56
C LYS A 23 16.76 -1.43 -0.39
N VAL A 24 15.50 -1.84 -0.30
CA VAL A 24 14.40 -0.91 0.01
C VAL A 24 14.27 -0.79 1.51
N ASN A 25 14.70 0.35 2.02
CA ASN A 25 14.54 0.75 3.41
C ASN A 25 13.35 1.71 3.53
N GLN A 26 13.06 2.18 4.75
CA GLN A 26 11.96 3.12 5.00
C GLN A 26 12.07 4.40 4.16
N GLU A 27 13.27 4.92 3.93
CA GLU A 27 13.47 6.17 3.18
C GLU A 27 13.13 5.98 1.70
N VAL A 28 13.71 4.97 1.06
CA VAL A 28 13.42 4.62 -0.35
C VAL A 28 11.93 4.31 -0.52
N TYR A 29 11.34 3.58 0.42
CA TYR A 29 9.90 3.28 0.39
C TYR A 29 9.03 4.54 0.51
N LEU A 30 9.39 5.46 1.41
CA LEU A 30 8.69 6.73 1.57
C LEU A 30 8.89 7.68 0.39
N GLU A 31 10.05 7.65 -0.27
CA GLU A 31 10.30 8.42 -1.49
C GLU A 31 9.36 7.99 -2.62
N VAL A 32 9.26 6.68 -2.86
CA VAL A 32 8.32 6.14 -3.85
C VAL A 32 6.87 6.43 -3.43
N LEU A 33 6.52 6.28 -2.15
CA LEU A 33 5.17 6.59 -1.67
C LEU A 33 4.87 8.09 -1.58
N ARG A 34 5.84 9.00 -1.58
CA ARG A 34 5.56 10.45 -1.65
C ARG A 34 4.97 10.83 -3.00
N LEU A 35 5.27 10.04 -4.04
CA LEU A 35 4.57 10.09 -5.32
C LEU A 35 3.12 9.54 -5.21
N CYS A 36 2.77 8.88 -4.10
CA CYS A 36 1.48 8.25 -3.78
C CYS A 36 0.94 8.75 -2.43
N PRO A 37 0.48 10.01 -2.31
CA PRO A 37 0.23 10.68 -1.03
C PRO A 37 -0.80 10.01 -0.08
N ALA A 38 -1.51 8.98 -0.54
CA ALA A 38 -2.64 8.37 0.16
C ALA A 38 -2.27 7.41 1.31
N HIS A 39 -1.11 6.75 1.31
CA HIS A 39 -0.96 5.49 2.05
C HIS A 39 -0.68 5.63 3.56
N LYS A 40 -0.17 6.77 4.03
CA LYS A 40 0.15 6.99 5.47
C LYS A 40 -0.27 8.36 6.02
N ALA A 41 -0.90 9.19 5.21
CA ALA A 41 -1.35 10.49 5.66
C ALA A 41 -2.47 10.29 6.70
N LYS A 42 -2.30 10.84 7.90
CA LYS A 42 -3.33 10.77 8.97
C LYS A 42 -4.66 11.36 8.49
N THR A 43 -4.60 12.39 7.64
CA THR A 43 -5.75 13.01 7.00
C THR A 43 -6.49 12.04 6.08
N VAL A 44 -5.75 11.23 5.30
CA VAL A 44 -6.32 10.23 4.41
C VAL A 44 -6.88 9.06 5.21
N GLN A 45 -6.19 8.58 6.25
CA GLN A 45 -6.72 7.53 7.14
C GLN A 45 -8.00 7.98 7.86
N ALA A 46 -8.05 9.24 8.33
CA ALA A 46 -9.24 9.82 8.94
C ALA A 46 -10.40 9.87 7.93
N TRP A 47 -10.13 10.35 6.72
CA TRP A 47 -11.12 10.40 5.65
C TRP A 47 -11.63 8.99 5.27
N LEU A 48 -10.73 8.02 5.12
CA LEU A 48 -11.09 6.62 4.81
C LEU A 48 -11.94 6.00 5.90
N LYS A 49 -11.61 6.24 7.18
CA LYS A 49 -12.40 5.74 8.31
C LYS A 49 -13.82 6.32 8.35
N GLU A 50 -14.00 7.55 7.89
CA GLU A 50 -15.31 8.23 7.84
C GLU A 50 -16.12 7.86 6.59
N ASN A 51 -15.47 7.66 5.44
CA ASN A 51 -16.13 7.56 4.13
C ASN A 51 -16.13 6.15 3.52
N VAL A 52 -15.25 5.25 3.97
CA VAL A 52 -15.14 3.89 3.45
C VAL A 52 -15.63 2.89 4.50
N PRO A 53 -16.81 2.28 4.30
CA PRO A 53 -17.31 1.25 5.20
C PRO A 53 -16.30 0.11 5.34
N HIS A 54 -16.11 -0.38 6.56
CA HIS A 54 -15.20 -1.49 6.88
C HIS A 54 -13.71 -1.24 6.55
N PHE A 55 -13.27 0.01 6.49
CA PHE A 55 -11.85 0.33 6.40
C PHE A 55 -11.05 -0.31 7.55
N TRP A 56 -10.09 -1.17 7.21
CA TRP A 56 -9.10 -1.70 8.15
C TRP A 56 -7.96 -0.71 8.33
N ASP A 57 -7.89 -0.15 9.53
CA ASP A 57 -6.76 0.68 9.92
C ASP A 57 -5.50 -0.19 10.15
N PRO A 58 -4.29 0.41 10.24
CA PRO A 58 -3.05 -0.33 10.40
C PRO A 58 -2.98 -1.23 11.64
N GLN A 59 -3.75 -0.98 12.71
CA GLN A 59 -3.82 -1.88 13.87
C GLN A 59 -4.76 -3.07 13.64
N THR A 60 -5.73 -2.96 12.74
CA THR A 60 -6.69 -4.03 12.44
C THR A 60 -6.10 -5.10 11.52
N TRP A 61 -5.14 -4.73 10.65
CA TRP A 61 -4.49 -5.67 9.75
C TRP A 61 -3.65 -6.72 10.51
N PRO A 62 -3.91 -8.03 10.35
CA PRO A 62 -3.14 -9.06 11.03
C PRO A 62 -1.73 -9.22 10.45
N SER A 63 -0.74 -9.39 11.34
CA SER A 63 0.65 -9.67 10.95
C SER A 63 0.76 -11.02 10.23
N ASN A 64 1.59 -11.09 9.18
CA ASN A 64 1.90 -12.32 8.43
C ASN A 64 0.69 -13.03 7.78
N SER A 65 -0.31 -12.27 7.30
CA SER A 65 -1.48 -12.81 6.59
C SER A 65 -1.44 -12.48 5.09
N PRO A 66 -0.62 -13.18 4.29
CA PRO A 66 -0.57 -12.97 2.83
C PRO A 66 -1.88 -13.40 2.13
N ASP A 67 -2.61 -14.34 2.73
CA ASP A 67 -3.92 -14.81 2.28
C ASP A 67 -4.99 -13.71 2.27
N LEU A 68 -4.83 -12.68 3.10
CA LEU A 68 -5.73 -11.54 3.16
C LEU A 68 -5.32 -10.39 2.24
N ASN A 69 -4.10 -10.41 1.67
CA ASN A 69 -3.65 -9.38 0.75
C ASN A 69 -4.01 -9.75 -0.70
N PRO A 70 -4.84 -8.97 -1.40
CA PRO A 70 -5.17 -9.22 -2.81
C PRO A 70 -3.96 -9.26 -3.76
N CYS A 71 -2.82 -8.72 -3.38
CA CYS A 71 -1.59 -8.82 -4.18
C CYS A 71 -0.77 -10.09 -3.89
N ASP A 72 -1.00 -10.77 -2.75
CA ASP A 72 -0.21 -11.92 -2.31
C ASP A 72 -1.02 -13.23 -2.25
N TYR A 73 -2.35 -13.16 -2.20
CA TYR A 73 -3.22 -14.32 -1.92
C TYR A 73 -3.17 -15.47 -2.94
N TYR A 74 -2.67 -15.22 -4.17
CA TYR A 74 -2.56 -16.22 -5.25
C TYR A 74 -1.13 -16.48 -5.74
N LEU A 75 -0.11 -16.13 -4.94
CA LEU A 75 1.28 -16.47 -5.26
C LEU A 75 1.64 -17.91 -4.90
#